data_AF-A0A4U1FPE4-F1
#
_entry.id   AF-A0A4U1FPE4-F1
#
_cell.length_a   1.000
_cell.length_b   1.000
_cell.length_c   1.000
_cell.angle_alpha   90.00
_cell.angle_beta   90.00
_cell.angle_gamma   90.00
#
_symmetry.space_group_name_H-M   'P 1'
#
loop_
_entity.id
_entity.type
_entity.pdbx_description
1 polymer ?
#
loop_
_entity_poly.entity_id
_entity_poly.type
_entity_poly.pdbx_seq_one_letter_code
_entity_poly.pdbx_strand_id
1 'polypeptide(L)' 'MVLIKEFRVVLPCSVQEYQVGQLYSVAEASKNETGGGEGIEVLKNEPYEKDGEKGQYTHKIYHLK' A
#
# COMPACT_ATOMS: atom_id res chain seq x y z
N MET A 1 18.00 -18.97 5.65
CA MET A 1 18.79 -18.08 4.78
C MET A 1 17.82 -17.06 4.19
N VAL A 2 18.09 -15.76 4.31
CA VAL A 2 17.19 -14.69 3.83
C VAL A 2 17.73 -14.14 2.51
N LEU A 3 16.84 -13.87 1.55
CA LEU A 3 17.19 -13.25 0.27
C LEU A 3 16.74 -11.79 0.26
N ILE A 4 17.68 -10.85 0.08
CA ILE A 4 17.40 -9.42 0.00
C ILE A 4 17.52 -8.98 -1.46
N LYS A 5 16.50 -8.24 -1.96
CA LYS A 5 16.49 -7.65 -3.30
C LYS A 5 16.07 -6.19 -3.22
N GLU A 6 16.78 -5.32 -3.93
CA GLU A 6 16.43 -3.90 -4.09
C GLU A 6 15.82 -3.69 -5.48
N PHE A 7 14.62 -3.09 -5.54
CA PHE A 7 13.95 -2.76 -6.79
C PHE A 7 13.97 -1.24 -6.97
N ARG A 8 14.63 -0.76 -8.02
CA ARG A 8 14.68 0.67 -8.38
C ARG A 8 13.67 0.95 -9.48
N VAL A 9 12.64 1.72 -9.16
CA VAL A 9 11.54 2.06 -10.08
C VAL A 9 11.64 3.54 -10.43
N VAL A 10 12.18 3.84 -11.62
CA VAL A 10 12.25 5.21 -12.14
C VAL A 10 10.89 5.59 -12.71
N LEU A 11 10.32 6.70 -12.23
CA LEU A 11 9.01 7.18 -12.65
C LEU A 11 9.10 8.62 -13.17
N PRO A 12 8.37 8.96 -14.25
CA PRO A 12 8.31 10.32 -14.79
C PRO A 12 7.31 11.19 -14.00
N CYS A 13 7.39 11.19 -12.67
CA CYS A 13 6.59 12.03 -11.80
C CYS A 13 7.44 12.56 -10.64
N SER A 14 7.01 13.68 -10.07
CA SER A 14 7.61 14.23 -8.84
C SER A 14 7.29 13.38 -7.63
N VAL A 15 8.07 13.55 -6.56
CA VAL A 15 7.86 12.85 -5.28
C VAL A 15 6.46 13.18 -4.71
N GLN A 16 6.00 14.42 -4.86
CA GLN A 16 4.71 14.88 -4.38
C GLN A 16 3.56 14.26 -5.17
N GLU A 17 3.67 14.18 -6.49
CA GLU A 17 2.68 13.50 -7.33
C GLU A 17 2.63 12.01 -7.01
N TYR A 18 3.79 11.38 -6.78
CA TYR A 18 3.86 9.97 -6.40
C TYR A 18 3.14 9.70 -5.07
N GLN A 19 3.29 10.56 -4.06
CA GLN A 19 2.62 10.40 -2.78
C GLN A 19 1.09 10.30 -2.92
N VAL A 20 0.49 11.13 -3.79
CA VAL A 20 -0.95 11.09 -4.06
C VAL A 20 -1.30 9.93 -4.98
N GLY A 21 -0.55 9.76 -6.07
CA GLY A 21 -0.79 8.74 -7.09
C GLY A 21 -0.71 7.32 -6.55
N GLN A 22 0.25 7.04 -5.68
CA GLN A 22 0.41 5.73 -5.05
C GLN A 22 -0.83 5.34 -4.22
N LEU A 23 -1.37 6.25 -3.42
CA LEU A 23 -2.56 5.99 -2.61
C LEU A 23 -3.79 5.71 -3.48
N TYR A 24 -3.97 6.49 -4.56
CA TYR A 24 -5.02 6.26 -5.54
C TYR A 24 -4.87 4.90 -6.23
N SER A 25 -3.68 4.59 -6.74
CA SER A 25 -3.41 3.32 -7.43
C SER A 25 -3.62 2.12 -6.53
N VAL A 26 -3.26 2.20 -5.24
CA VAL A 26 -3.51 1.12 -4.27
C VAL A 26 -5.02 0.91 -4.08
N ALA A 27 -5.82 1.97 -3.99
CA ALA A 27 -7.27 1.86 -3.84
C ALA A 27 -7.92 1.22 -5.08
N GLU A 28 -7.58 1.69 -6.28
CA GLU A 28 -8.08 1.15 -7.54
C GLU A 28 -7.66 -0.30 -7.75
N ALA A 29 -6.39 -0.64 -7.52
CA ALA A 29 -5.91 -2.01 -7.61
C ALA A 29 -6.63 -2.93 -6.60
N SER A 30 -6.79 -2.48 -5.35
CA SER A 30 -7.51 -3.28 -4.33
C SER A 30 -8.95 -3.57 -4.74
N LYS A 31 -9.62 -2.61 -5.38
CA LYS A 31 -10.98 -2.77 -5.90
C LYS A 31 -11.02 -3.76 -7.08
N ASN A 32 -10.07 -3.67 -8.00
CA ASN A 32 -10.01 -4.54 -9.18
C ASN A 32 -9.72 -6.01 -8.82
N GLU A 33 -8.88 -6.25 -7.82
CA GLU A 33 -8.52 -7.60 -7.36
C GLU A 33 -9.53 -8.20 -6.36
N THR A 34 -10.57 -7.46 -5.96
CA THR A 34 -11.57 -7.94 -5.01
C THR A 34 -12.80 -8.48 -5.75
N GLY A 35 -12.97 -9.80 -5.75
CA GLY A 35 -14.09 -10.48 -6.39
C GLY A 35 -14.09 -11.99 -6.14
N GLY A 36 -15.25 -12.64 -6.17
CA GLY A 36 -15.34 -14.12 -6.12
C GLY A 36 -14.90 -14.80 -4.81
N GLY A 37 -14.64 -14.03 -3.74
CA GLY A 37 -14.15 -14.55 -2.45
C GLY A 37 -12.63 -14.46 -2.28
N GLU A 38 -11.93 -13.84 -3.24
CA GLU A 38 -10.54 -13.37 -3.13
C GLU A 38 -10.52 -11.84 -3.08
N GLY A 39 -9.47 -11.25 -2.49
CA GLY A 39 -9.30 -9.80 -2.47
C GLY A 39 -8.64 -9.23 -1.21
N ILE A 40 -8.82 -7.93 -1.01
CA ILE A 40 -8.16 -7.18 0.06
C ILE A 40 -9.20 -6.62 1.03
N GLU A 41 -9.07 -6.99 2.31
CA GLU A 41 -9.86 -6.42 3.40
C GLU A 41 -9.01 -5.45 4.22
N VAL A 42 -9.52 -4.24 4.46
CA VAL A 42 -8.83 -3.21 5.26
C VAL A 42 -9.40 -3.20 6.68
N LEU A 43 -8.59 -3.61 7.66
CA LEU A 43 -8.99 -3.65 9.07
C LEU A 43 -8.71 -2.34 9.80
N LYS A 44 -7.59 -1.67 9.50
CA LYS A 44 -7.20 -0.40 10.09
C LYS A 44 -6.61 0.53 9.05
N ASN A 45 -6.92 1.81 9.16
CA ASN A 45 -6.33 2.89 8.37
C ASN A 45 -6.36 4.17 9.22
N GLU A 46 -5.32 4.38 10.02
CA GLU A 46 -5.29 5.44 11.02
C GLU A 46 -3.95 6.19 11.01
N PRO A 47 -3.94 7.51 11.30
CA PRO A 47 -2.69 8.23 11.50
C PRO A 47 -1.96 7.71 12.74
N TYR A 48 -0.63 7.69 12.70
CA TYR A 48 0.20 7.34 13.85
C TYR A 48 1.29 8.38 14.09
N GLU A 49 1.72 8.46 15.34
CA GLU A 49 2.93 9.17 15.76
C GLU A 49 3.71 8.26 16.71
N LYS A 50 4.96 7.97 16.37
CA LYS A 50 5.84 7.13 17.20
C LYS A 50 7.27 7.59 17.09
N ASP A 51 7.93 7.79 18.23
CA ASP A 51 9.36 8.16 18.30
C ASP A 51 9.72 9.41 17.46
N GLY A 52 8.79 10.36 17.33
CA GLY A 52 8.95 11.58 16.52
C GLY A 52 8.61 11.43 15.05
N GLU A 53 8.28 10.23 14.58
CA GLU A 53 7.81 9.97 13.22
C GLU A 53 6.29 9.99 13.13
N LYS A 54 5.76 10.69 12.13
CA LYS A 54 4.33 10.74 11.81
C LYS A 54 4.07 10.04 10.48
N GLY A 55 2.99 9.28 10.41
CA GLY A 55 2.61 8.60 9.18
C GLY A 55 1.20 8.04 9.21
N GLN A 56 0.89 7.22 8.20
CA GLN A 56 -0.37 6.49 8.11
C GLN A 56 -0.11 5.00 8.31
N TYR A 57 -0.80 4.38 9.25
CA TYR A 57 -0.74 2.95 9.50
C TYR A 57 -1.91 2.26 8.83
N THR A 58 -1.64 1.16 8.12
CA THR A 58 -2.69 0.30 7.57
C THR A 58 -2.48 -1.16 7.94
N HIS A 59 -3.56 -1.83 8.30
CA HIS A 59 -3.59 -3.28 8.50
C HIS A 59 -4.60 -3.87 7.51
N LYS A 60 -4.12 -4.78 6.66
CA LYS A 60 -4.91 -5.40 5.60
C LYS A 60 -4.76 -6.92 5.64
N ILE A 61 -5.83 -7.63 5.29
CA ILE A 61 -5.83 -9.07 5.05
C ILE A 61 -5.98 -9.30 3.54
N TYR A 62 -5.08 -10.12 2.98
CA TYR A 62 -5.18 -10.62 1.61
C TYR A 62 -5.83 -12.00 1.65
N HIS A 63 -7.00 -12.13 1.05
CA HIS A 63 -7.71 -13.38 0.88
C HIS A 63 -7.25 -14.01 -0.43
N LEU A 64 -6.39 -15.03 -0.34
CA LEU A 64 -5.87 -15.80 -1.47
C LEU A 64 -6.48 -17.21 -1.38
N LYS A 65 -7.17 -17.67 -2.43
CA LYS A 65 -7.85 -18.97 -2.46
C LYS A 65 -7.07 -20.02 -3.25
#